data_AF-A0A5S5CSW0-F1
#
_entry.id   AF-A0A5S5CSW0-F1
#
_cell.length_a   1.000
_cell.length_b   1.000
_cell.length_c   1.000
_cell.angle_alpha   90.00
_cell.angle_beta   90.00
_cell.angle_gamma   90.00
#
_symmetry.space_group_name_H-M   'P 1'
#
loop_
_entity.id
_entity.type
_entity.pdbx_description
1 polymer ?
#
loop_
_entity_poly.entity_id
_entity_poly.type
_entity_poly.pdbx_seq_one_letter_code
_entity_poly.pdbx_strand_id
1 'polypeptide(L)'
;MRDLDAWALDHVPGYPHAAGAPRLVETCGPTDAPPPVAVPPAVPAPEPEAVPGPAPAAAPPARRRWAVAAAAVLLVAAGATTAAMVLGEDEPEALPTLPSTGDGRLRPETTGSLGANTFTDPRTLQGQAQPIPPDTTVQVRCRYYAPSIPSVVPDGFWYLVDSGEWAGRWSPANSFMNGDVPGEPTLHNTDLDVPVCR
;
A
#
# COMPACT_ATOMS: atom_id res chain seq x y z
N MET A 1 1.11 16.18 17.23
CA MET A 1 1.16 17.62 16.89
C MET A 1 2.13 18.40 17.77
N ARG A 2 1.97 18.39 19.11
CA ARG A 2 2.93 19.05 20.01
C ARG A 2 4.37 18.55 19.84
N ASP A 3 4.56 17.26 19.65
CA ASP A 3 5.91 16.68 19.44
C ASP A 3 6.55 17.13 18.13
N LEU A 4 5.75 17.34 17.09
CA LEU A 4 6.22 17.81 15.79
C LEU A 4 6.59 19.30 15.83
N ASP A 5 5.79 20.09 16.55
CA ASP A 5 6.04 21.51 16.81
C ASP A 5 7.30 21.70 17.69
N ALA A 6 7.50 20.83 18.69
CA ALA A 6 8.71 20.80 19.50
C ALA A 6 9.95 20.40 18.69
N TRP A 7 9.85 19.36 17.87
CA TRP A 7 10.94 18.97 16.97
C TRP A 7 11.33 20.10 16.01
N ALA A 8 10.34 20.79 15.44
CA ALA A 8 10.56 21.90 14.50
C ALA A 8 11.27 23.09 15.17
N LEU A 9 10.95 23.40 16.43
CA LEU A 9 11.66 24.43 17.20
C LEU A 9 13.13 24.08 17.41
N ASP A 10 13.45 22.81 17.62
CA ASP A 10 14.83 22.37 17.90
C ASP A 10 15.68 22.21 16.63
N HIS A 11 15.06 21.89 15.48
CA HIS A 11 15.79 21.45 14.29
C HIS A 11 15.67 22.37 13.08
N VAL A 12 14.76 23.35 13.10
CA VAL A 12 14.52 24.24 11.95
C VAL A 12 14.86 25.70 12.32
N PRO A 13 16.04 26.20 11.92
CA PRO A 13 16.43 27.57 12.20
C PRO A 13 15.40 28.57 11.67
N GLY A 14 14.91 29.42 12.57
CA GLY A 14 13.93 30.46 12.23
C GLY A 14 12.48 30.01 12.26
N TYR A 15 12.16 28.74 12.55
CA TYR A 15 10.78 28.35 12.82
C TYR A 15 10.23 29.04 14.08
N PRO A 16 8.96 29.50 14.08
CA PRO A 16 8.01 29.55 12.97
C PRO A 16 8.10 30.82 12.09
N HIS A 17 8.88 31.82 12.51
CA HIS A 17 8.86 33.18 11.95
C HIS A 17 9.41 33.26 10.51
N ALA A 18 10.40 32.44 10.17
CA ALA A 18 10.98 32.35 8.83
C ALA A 18 9.98 31.83 7.79
N ALA A 19 8.96 31.06 8.22
CA ALA A 19 7.89 30.57 7.36
C ALA A 19 6.71 31.56 7.26
N GLY A 20 6.72 32.67 8.02
CA GLY A 20 5.59 33.61 8.05
C GLY A 20 4.28 32.99 8.53
N ALA A 21 4.33 31.85 9.23
CA ALA A 21 3.18 31.08 9.65
C ALA A 21 3.09 31.01 11.18
N PRO A 22 1.88 30.94 11.76
CA PRO A 22 1.69 30.64 13.18
C PRO A 22 2.15 29.21 13.53
N ARG A 23 2.36 28.93 14.82
CA ARG A 23 2.82 27.59 15.26
C ARG A 23 1.80 26.51 14.92
N LEU A 24 2.26 25.27 14.73
CA LEU A 24 1.38 24.14 14.42
C LEU A 24 0.38 23.87 15.55
N VAL A 25 0.77 24.16 16.79
CA VAL A 25 -0.12 24.07 17.95
C VAL A 25 -1.18 25.16 18.01
N GLU A 26 -0.96 26.30 17.33
CA GLU A 26 -1.90 27.42 17.28
C GLU A 26 -2.95 27.24 16.18
N THR A 27 -2.58 26.62 15.05
CA THR A 27 -3.48 26.41 13.91
C THR A 27 -4.42 25.21 14.09
N CYS A 28 -4.01 24.19 14.84
CA CYS A 28 -4.77 22.94 14.95
C CYS A 28 -5.61 22.82 16.23
N GLY A 29 -5.63 23.86 17.07
CA GLY A 29 -6.44 23.92 18.30
C GLY A 29 -6.01 22.91 19.38
N PRO A 30 -6.49 23.07 20.63
CA PRO A 30 -6.26 22.09 21.68
C PRO A 30 -7.03 20.81 21.33
N THR A 31 -6.34 19.80 20.80
CA THR A 31 -6.90 18.45 20.71
C THR A 31 -7.08 17.94 22.14
N ASP A 32 -8.31 17.63 22.54
CA ASP A 32 -8.59 16.84 23.75
C ASP A 32 -7.94 15.47 23.57
N ALA A 33 -6.69 15.38 23.99
CA ALA A 33 -5.92 14.15 23.87
C ALA A 33 -6.55 13.10 24.78
N PRO A 34 -6.91 11.90 24.28
CA PRO A 34 -7.27 10.79 25.14
C PRO A 34 -6.11 10.49 26.10
N PRO A 35 -6.40 9.97 27.31
CA PRO A 35 -5.37 9.73 28.32
C PRO A 35 -4.25 8.86 27.76
N PRO A 36 -2.99 9.09 28.17
CA PRO A 36 -1.84 8.38 27.65
C PRO A 36 -2.02 6.87 27.89
N VAL A 37 -2.11 6.12 26.79
CA VAL A 37 -2.01 4.66 26.84
C VAL A 37 -0.59 4.34 27.32
N ALA A 38 -0.47 3.60 28.41
CA ALA A 38 0.82 3.19 28.96
C ALA A 38 1.60 2.40 27.90
N VAL A 39 2.64 3.03 27.36
CA VAL A 39 3.55 2.40 26.40
C VAL A 39 4.39 1.39 27.19
N PRO A 40 4.37 0.09 26.83
CA PRO A 40 5.22 -0.90 27.48
C PRO A 40 6.70 -0.53 27.29
N PRO A 41 7.59 -0.90 28.24
CA PRO A 41 9.01 -0.57 28.15
C PRO A 41 9.60 -1.05 26.83
N ALA A 42 10.30 -0.15 26.15
CA ALA A 42 10.96 -0.42 24.89
C ALA A 42 11.95 -1.57 25.05
N VAL A 43 11.77 -2.63 24.25
CA VAL A 43 12.76 -3.69 24.11
C VAL A 43 14.00 -3.05 23.48
N PRO A 44 15.20 -3.18 24.10
CA PRO A 44 16.42 -2.60 23.54
C PRO A 44 16.68 -3.18 22.15
N ALA A 45 16.96 -2.28 21.20
CA ALA A 45 17.29 -2.63 19.82
C ALA A 45 18.57 -3.49 19.79
N PRO A 46 18.61 -4.57 18.99
CA PRO A 46 19.82 -5.35 18.81
C PRO A 46 20.91 -4.49 18.17
N GLU A 47 22.13 -4.65 18.70
CA GLU A 47 23.35 -3.99 18.25
C GLU A 47 23.62 -4.35 16.77
N PRO A 48 23.95 -3.37 15.90
CA PRO A 48 24.17 -3.64 14.49
C PRO A 48 25.45 -4.47 14.29
N GLU A 49 25.28 -5.71 13.82
CA GLU A 49 26.39 -6.54 13.35
C GLU A 49 27.11 -5.86 12.18
N ALA A 50 28.44 -5.74 12.30
CA ALA A 50 29.30 -5.17 11.29
C ALA A 50 29.22 -5.98 9.99
N VAL A 51 28.80 -5.31 8.91
CA VAL A 51 28.79 -5.88 7.55
C VAL A 51 30.23 -6.11 7.10
N PRO A 52 30.67 -7.36 6.82
CA PRO A 52 31.98 -7.61 6.25
C PRO A 52 32.04 -7.09 4.81
N GLY A 53 33.11 -6.36 4.49
CA GLY A 53 33.35 -5.82 3.15
C GLY A 53 33.45 -6.89 2.05
N PRO A 54 33.17 -6.54 0.79
CA PRO A 54 33.13 -7.50 -0.31
C PRO A 54 34.54 -8.05 -0.63
N ALA A 55 34.68 -9.37 -0.52
CA ALA A 55 35.87 -10.09 -0.97
C ALA A 55 35.92 -10.16 -2.52
N PRO A 56 37.12 -10.11 -3.12
CA PRO A 56 37.28 -10.18 -4.57
C PRO A 56 36.92 -11.57 -5.13
N ALA A 57 36.28 -11.56 -6.30
CA ALA A 57 35.81 -12.72 -7.03
C ALA A 57 36.97 -13.64 -7.46
N ALA A 58 36.94 -14.89 -7.00
CA ALA A 58 37.80 -15.95 -7.50
C ALA A 58 37.12 -16.70 -8.66
N ALA A 59 37.90 -16.97 -9.70
CA ALA A 59 37.52 -17.67 -10.93
C ALA A 59 37.06 -19.13 -10.68
N PRO A 60 36.27 -19.73 -11.59
CA PRO A 60 35.79 -21.10 -11.43
C PRO A 60 36.83 -22.14 -11.89
N PRO A 61 37.12 -23.19 -11.10
CA PRO A 61 37.73 -24.40 -11.63
C PRO A 61 36.67 -25.46 -11.94
N ALA A 62 36.97 -26.20 -13.01
CA ALA A 62 36.15 -27.22 -13.60
C ALA A 62 36.27 -28.59 -12.89
N ARG A 63 35.20 -29.40 -13.02
CA ARG A 63 35.14 -30.88 -13.00
C ARG A 63 35.39 -31.62 -11.67
N ARG A 64 34.35 -32.37 -11.23
CA ARG A 64 34.28 -33.83 -10.90
C ARG A 64 33.16 -34.04 -9.86
N ARG A 65 32.00 -34.61 -10.22
CA ARG A 65 31.63 -36.05 -10.19
C ARG A 65 32.03 -36.79 -8.89
N TRP A 66 31.03 -37.46 -8.31
CA TRP A 66 31.00 -38.59 -7.34
C TRP A 66 30.40 -38.29 -5.94
N ALA A 67 29.11 -38.66 -5.84
CA ALA A 67 28.37 -39.34 -4.77
C ALA A 67 29.02 -39.60 -3.39
N VAL A 68 28.29 -39.26 -2.30
CA VAL A 68 28.01 -40.06 -1.08
C VAL A 68 26.75 -39.41 -0.42
N ALA A 69 25.53 -39.94 -0.47
CA ALA A 69 24.93 -41.04 0.30
C ALA A 69 24.90 -40.85 1.85
N ALA A 70 23.71 -40.52 2.36
CA ALA A 70 23.09 -41.00 3.61
C ALA A 70 23.79 -40.87 4.99
N ALA A 71 23.13 -40.14 5.90
CA ALA A 71 23.06 -40.43 7.34
C ALA A 71 21.74 -39.84 7.92
N ALA A 72 20.70 -40.68 8.08
CA ALA A 72 20.19 -41.20 9.36
C ALA A 72 19.33 -40.15 10.13
N VAL A 73 18.00 -40.14 10.10
CA VAL A 73 17.02 -41.16 10.60
C VAL A 73 17.40 -41.68 11.99
N LEU A 74 16.98 -40.97 13.04
CA LEU A 74 16.63 -41.51 14.37
C LEU A 74 16.22 -40.35 15.30
N LEU A 75 14.91 -40.11 15.43
CA LEU A 75 14.20 -39.67 16.66
C LEU A 75 12.71 -39.55 16.33
N VAL A 76 12.10 -40.72 16.09
CA VAL A 76 10.67 -40.94 16.22
C VAL A 76 10.44 -41.55 17.60
N ALA A 77 9.36 -41.10 18.26
CA ALA A 77 8.76 -41.63 19.50
C ALA A 77 9.21 -41.03 20.83
N ALA A 78 8.66 -39.87 21.21
CA ALA A 78 8.18 -39.55 22.57
C ALA A 78 7.61 -38.11 22.68
N GLY A 79 6.66 -37.75 21.82
CA GLY A 79 6.06 -36.41 21.86
C GLY A 79 4.67 -36.36 21.22
N ALA A 80 3.90 -37.44 21.36
CA ALA A 80 2.47 -37.40 21.11
C ALA A 80 1.77 -37.01 22.42
N THR A 81 0.68 -36.26 22.31
CA THR A 81 -0.22 -35.80 23.39
C THR A 81 0.20 -34.54 24.16
N THR A 82 0.09 -33.36 23.54
CA THR A 82 -0.58 -32.16 24.12
C THR A 82 -0.48 -30.97 23.14
N ALA A 83 -1.41 -30.86 22.20
CA ALA A 83 -1.75 -29.59 21.52
C ALA A 83 -3.04 -29.73 20.67
N ALA A 84 -4.05 -30.45 21.16
CA ALA A 84 -5.32 -30.64 20.46
C ALA A 84 -6.43 -29.74 21.01
N MET A 85 -6.10 -28.63 21.66
CA MET A 85 -7.11 -27.70 22.18
C MET A 85 -6.80 -26.27 21.75
N VAL A 86 -7.78 -25.71 21.04
CA VAL A 86 -7.97 -24.28 20.73
C VAL A 86 -7.14 -23.72 19.56
N LEU A 87 -7.21 -24.39 18.41
CA LEU A 87 -7.27 -23.65 17.15
C LEU A 87 -8.73 -23.71 16.71
N GLY A 88 -9.57 -22.89 17.35
CA GLY A 88 -10.74 -22.40 16.66
C GLY A 88 -10.18 -21.54 15.54
N GLU A 89 -10.07 -22.13 14.35
CA GLU A 89 -9.79 -21.39 13.14
C GLU A 89 -10.98 -20.45 12.94
N ASP A 90 -10.93 -19.28 13.56
CA ASP A 90 -11.73 -18.12 13.18
C ASP A 90 -11.36 -17.84 11.72
N GLU A 91 -12.04 -18.53 10.82
CA GLU A 91 -11.91 -18.35 9.38
C GLU A 91 -12.22 -16.86 9.15
N PRO A 92 -11.26 -16.07 8.65
CA PRO A 92 -11.42 -14.64 8.56
C PRO A 92 -12.69 -14.35 7.77
N GLU A 93 -13.66 -13.70 8.42
CA GLU A 93 -14.97 -13.44 7.85
C GLU A 93 -14.80 -12.82 6.46
N ALA A 94 -15.28 -13.53 5.44
CA ALA A 94 -15.07 -13.13 4.06
C ALA A 94 -15.68 -11.74 3.86
N LEU A 95 -14.86 -10.80 3.38
CA LEU A 95 -15.33 -9.44 3.15
C LEU A 95 -16.51 -9.45 2.18
N PRO A 96 -17.53 -8.60 2.40
CA PRO A 96 -18.66 -8.52 1.48
C PRO A 96 -18.15 -8.16 0.08
N THR A 97 -18.75 -8.80 -0.93
CA THR A 97 -18.47 -8.55 -2.35
C THR A 97 -18.70 -7.08 -2.68
N LEU A 98 -17.79 -6.50 -3.46
CA LEU A 98 -17.90 -5.10 -3.87
C LEU A 98 -18.98 -4.92 -4.93
N PRO A 99 -19.70 -3.79 -4.91
CA PRO A 99 -20.58 -3.43 -6.01
C PRO A 99 -19.74 -3.24 -7.28
N SER A 100 -20.23 -3.78 -8.39
CA SER A 100 -19.53 -3.76 -9.68
C SER A 100 -20.41 -3.25 -10.82
N THR A 101 -21.66 -2.88 -10.53
CA THR A 101 -22.59 -2.41 -11.56
C THR A 101 -22.56 -0.89 -11.63
N GLY A 102 -22.32 -0.34 -12.82
CA GLY A 102 -22.43 1.09 -13.11
C GLY A 102 -23.81 1.49 -13.64
N ASP A 103 -23.86 2.55 -14.45
CA ASP A 103 -25.05 2.97 -15.20
C ASP A 103 -25.24 2.18 -16.52
N GLY A 104 -24.37 1.21 -16.79
CA GLY A 104 -24.34 0.40 -18.01
C GLY A 104 -23.58 1.02 -19.17
N ARG A 105 -23.12 2.28 -19.07
CA ARG A 105 -22.34 2.95 -20.10
C ARG A 105 -20.89 3.08 -19.64
N LEU A 106 -19.98 2.54 -20.44
CA LEU A 106 -18.54 2.66 -20.18
C LEU A 106 -18.04 4.08 -20.44
N ARG A 107 -17.01 4.50 -19.70
CA ARG A 107 -16.32 5.79 -19.88
C ARG A 107 -14.85 5.52 -20.24
N PRO A 108 -14.30 6.16 -21.27
CA PRO A 108 -12.88 6.05 -21.56
C PRO A 108 -12.08 6.90 -20.57
N GLU A 109 -11.09 6.31 -19.93
CA GLU A 109 -10.12 7.00 -19.07
C GLU A 109 -8.71 6.70 -19.53
N THR A 110 -7.87 7.74 -19.59
CA THR A 110 -6.46 7.61 -19.96
C THR A 110 -5.60 7.71 -18.73
N THR A 111 -4.70 6.76 -18.50
CA THR A 111 -3.74 6.83 -17.39
C THR A 111 -2.77 7.99 -17.57
N GLY A 112 -2.31 8.60 -16.49
CA GLY A 112 -1.27 9.61 -16.53
C GLY A 112 0.12 9.06 -16.92
N SER A 113 1.13 9.92 -16.85
CA SER A 113 2.52 9.63 -17.27
C SER A 113 3.22 8.51 -16.48
N LEU A 114 2.69 8.14 -15.31
CA LEU A 114 3.21 7.04 -14.48
C LEU A 114 2.47 5.72 -14.70
N GLY A 115 1.39 5.71 -15.50
CA GLY A 115 0.48 4.57 -15.58
C GLY A 115 -0.39 4.44 -14.32
N ALA A 116 -0.98 3.28 -14.14
CA ALA A 116 -1.84 3.00 -12.98
C ALA A 116 -1.70 1.57 -12.49
N ASN A 117 -1.72 1.35 -11.17
CA ASN A 117 -1.76 0.00 -10.61
C ASN A 117 -3.21 -0.52 -10.55
N THR A 118 -3.38 -1.84 -10.61
CA THR A 118 -4.70 -2.47 -10.49
C THR A 118 -4.72 -3.62 -9.48
N PHE A 119 -5.81 -3.74 -8.75
CA PHE A 119 -5.98 -4.63 -7.60
C PHE A 119 -7.30 -5.39 -7.68
N THR A 120 -7.41 -6.50 -6.97
CA THR A 120 -8.68 -7.25 -6.91
C THR A 120 -9.67 -6.63 -5.92
N ASP A 121 -9.17 -5.94 -4.89
CA ASP A 121 -9.99 -5.23 -3.89
C ASP A 121 -9.32 -3.89 -3.52
N PRO A 122 -10.00 -2.74 -3.73
CA PRO A 122 -9.47 -1.42 -3.45
C PRO A 122 -9.39 -1.09 -1.94
N ARG A 123 -9.98 -1.91 -1.06
CA ARG A 123 -9.97 -1.72 0.40
C ARG A 123 -8.76 -2.37 1.05
N THR A 124 -8.23 -3.42 0.43
CA THR A 124 -7.16 -4.26 1.00
C THR A 124 -5.90 -4.28 0.14
N LEU A 125 -5.96 -3.75 -1.09
CA LEU A 125 -4.87 -3.82 -2.08
C LEU A 125 -4.39 -5.24 -2.37
N GLN A 126 -5.28 -6.22 -2.18
CA GLN A 126 -4.96 -7.61 -2.47
C GLN A 126 -4.83 -7.88 -3.98
N GLY A 127 -4.16 -8.99 -4.26
CA GLY A 127 -3.82 -9.42 -5.61
C GLY A 127 -2.47 -8.89 -6.06
N GLN A 128 -1.79 -9.65 -6.94
CA GLN A 128 -0.59 -9.16 -7.60
C GLN A 128 -0.97 -7.93 -8.43
N ALA A 129 -0.33 -6.80 -8.17
CA ALA A 129 -0.57 -5.57 -8.93
C ALA A 129 -0.24 -5.82 -10.41
N GLN A 130 -1.21 -5.54 -11.28
CA GLN A 130 -1.03 -5.60 -12.73
C GLN A 130 -1.06 -4.16 -13.25
N PRO A 131 0.09 -3.58 -13.63
CA PRO A 131 0.14 -2.19 -14.03
C PRO A 131 -0.53 -1.99 -15.40
N ILE A 132 -1.26 -0.89 -15.53
CA ILE A 132 -1.67 -0.29 -16.79
C ILE A 132 -0.52 0.65 -17.20
N PRO A 133 0.07 0.49 -18.40
CA PRO A 133 1.14 1.36 -18.86
C PRO A 133 0.70 2.83 -18.91
N PRO A 134 1.64 3.79 -18.87
CA PRO A 134 1.36 5.20 -19.10
C PRO A 134 0.60 5.46 -20.42
N ASP A 135 -0.13 6.58 -20.47
CA ASP A 135 -0.85 7.05 -21.66
C ASP A 135 -1.79 6.00 -22.30
N THR A 136 -2.25 5.03 -21.51
CA THR A 136 -3.12 3.96 -21.98
C THR A 136 -4.57 4.31 -21.67
N THR A 137 -5.41 4.31 -22.71
CA THR A 137 -6.86 4.48 -22.56
C THR A 137 -7.52 3.14 -22.27
N VAL A 138 -8.25 3.07 -21.16
CA VAL A 138 -9.09 1.93 -20.75
C VAL A 138 -10.55 2.36 -20.65
N GLN A 139 -11.45 1.39 -20.67
CA GLN A 139 -12.87 1.61 -20.35
C GLN A 139 -13.09 1.37 -18.86
N VAL A 140 -13.65 2.35 -18.16
CA VAL A 140 -14.08 2.22 -16.76
C VAL A 140 -15.59 2.10 -16.69
N ARG A 141 -16.07 1.26 -15.78
CA ARG A 141 -17.48 0.97 -15.61
C ARG A 141 -18.15 1.86 -14.56
N CYS A 142 -17.50 2.03 -13.42
CA CYS A 142 -18.01 2.79 -12.29
C CYS A 142 -16.89 3.14 -11.30
N ARG A 143 -17.20 4.00 -10.33
CA ARG A 143 -16.31 4.40 -9.23
C ARG A 143 -16.80 3.91 -7.88
N TYR A 144 -15.85 3.58 -7.01
CA TYR A 144 -16.09 3.13 -5.63
C TYR A 144 -15.28 3.97 -4.65
N TYR A 145 -15.90 4.37 -3.54
CA TYR A 145 -15.26 5.19 -2.51
C TYR A 145 -14.59 4.30 -1.47
N ALA A 146 -13.26 4.33 -1.42
CA ALA A 146 -12.44 3.60 -0.44
C ALA A 146 -11.25 4.48 0.01
N PRO A 147 -11.49 5.46 0.89
CA PRO A 147 -10.50 6.47 1.28
C PRO A 147 -9.45 5.95 2.28
N SER A 148 -9.59 4.72 2.77
CA SER A 148 -8.68 4.13 3.75
C SER A 148 -7.27 3.89 3.19
N ILE A 149 -7.12 3.90 1.86
CA ILE A 149 -5.82 3.76 1.20
C ILE A 149 -5.21 5.16 0.98
N PRO A 150 -4.03 5.47 1.55
CA PRO A 150 -3.44 6.81 1.44
C PRO A 150 -3.14 7.27 0.00
N SER A 151 -2.94 6.33 -0.94
CA SER A 151 -2.59 6.67 -2.33
C SER A 151 -3.74 7.29 -3.13
N VAL A 152 -4.98 7.26 -2.64
CA VAL A 152 -6.15 7.87 -3.33
C VAL A 152 -6.58 9.22 -2.75
N VAL A 153 -5.78 9.81 -1.86
CA VAL A 153 -6.04 11.17 -1.32
C VAL A 153 -5.88 12.21 -2.45
N PRO A 154 -6.74 13.26 -2.51
CA PRO A 154 -7.78 13.62 -1.54
C PRO A 154 -9.15 12.96 -1.74
N ASP A 155 -9.46 12.47 -2.94
CA ASP A 155 -10.85 12.15 -3.31
C ASP A 155 -11.30 10.74 -2.87
N GLY A 156 -10.38 9.80 -2.69
CA GLY A 156 -10.67 8.47 -2.17
C GLY A 156 -11.39 7.51 -3.13
N PHE A 157 -11.48 7.85 -4.42
CA PHE A 157 -12.18 7.04 -5.42
C PHE A 157 -11.26 6.07 -6.17
N TRP A 158 -11.89 4.96 -6.57
CA TRP A 158 -11.31 3.89 -7.37
C TRP A 158 -12.19 3.61 -8.56
N TYR A 159 -11.60 3.30 -9.72
CA TYR A 159 -12.33 2.87 -10.90
C TYR A 159 -12.31 1.35 -11.06
N LEU A 160 -13.46 0.79 -11.42
CA LEU A 160 -13.54 -0.58 -11.92
C LEU A 160 -13.25 -0.57 -13.43
N VAL A 161 -12.13 -1.18 -13.82
CA VAL A 161 -11.70 -1.30 -15.22
C VAL A 161 -12.48 -2.42 -15.90
N ASP A 162 -12.91 -2.20 -17.13
CA ASP A 162 -13.79 -3.11 -17.90
C ASP A 162 -13.21 -3.53 -19.26
N SER A 163 -11.98 -3.13 -19.57
CA SER A 163 -11.33 -3.43 -20.85
C SER A 163 -9.95 -4.06 -20.69
N GLY A 164 -9.54 -4.83 -21.71
CA GLY A 164 -8.20 -5.40 -21.80
C GLY A 164 -7.95 -6.49 -20.78
N GLU A 165 -6.67 -6.70 -20.45
CA GLU A 165 -6.25 -7.71 -19.46
C GLU A 165 -6.53 -7.31 -18.01
N TRP A 166 -6.94 -6.06 -17.77
CA TRP A 166 -7.24 -5.51 -16.44
C TRP A 166 -8.75 -5.53 -16.12
N ALA A 167 -9.58 -6.07 -17.00
CA ALA A 167 -11.03 -6.10 -16.80
C ALA A 167 -11.40 -6.81 -15.48
N GLY A 168 -12.28 -6.18 -14.69
CA GLY A 168 -12.70 -6.64 -13.37
C GLY A 168 -11.76 -6.22 -12.22
N ARG A 169 -10.71 -5.44 -12.49
CA ARG A 169 -9.77 -4.95 -11.48
C ARG A 169 -10.03 -3.49 -11.13
N TRP A 170 -9.64 -3.11 -9.92
CA TRP A 170 -9.80 -1.77 -9.37
C TRP A 170 -8.51 -0.97 -9.49
N SER A 171 -8.61 0.29 -9.93
CA SER A 171 -7.47 1.19 -10.07
C SER A 171 -7.72 2.54 -9.37
N PRO A 172 -6.71 3.17 -8.75
CA PRO A 172 -6.87 4.49 -8.15
C PRO A 172 -7.34 5.53 -9.18
N ALA A 173 -8.42 6.27 -8.91
CA ALA A 173 -8.96 7.24 -9.88
C ALA A 173 -7.98 8.40 -10.17
N ASN A 174 -7.18 8.78 -9.19
CA ASN A 174 -6.16 9.83 -9.31
C ASN A 174 -4.93 9.41 -10.14
N SER A 175 -4.89 8.18 -10.66
CA SER A 175 -3.88 7.73 -11.63
C SER A 175 -4.27 8.00 -13.08
N PHE A 176 -5.48 8.50 -13.31
CA PHE A 176 -6.02 8.83 -14.63
C PHE A 176 -6.04 10.33 -14.88
N MET A 177 -6.19 10.71 -16.14
CA MET A 177 -6.29 12.10 -16.57
C MET A 177 -7.62 12.73 -16.15
N ASN A 178 -8.71 11.96 -15.95
CA ASN A 178 -9.99 12.48 -15.42
C ASN A 178 -10.53 13.71 -16.19
N GLY A 179 -10.35 13.73 -17.51
CA GLY A 179 -10.70 14.86 -18.37
C GLY A 179 -9.64 15.96 -18.49
N ASP A 180 -8.52 15.87 -17.76
CA ASP A 180 -7.39 16.78 -17.89
C ASP A 180 -6.64 16.58 -19.21
N VAL A 181 -6.00 17.65 -19.69
CA VAL A 181 -5.24 17.64 -20.94
C VAL A 181 -3.82 17.10 -20.70
N PRO A 182 -3.35 16.11 -21.47
CA PRO A 182 -1.98 15.62 -21.36
C PRO A 182 -0.94 16.74 -21.50
N GLY A 183 -0.02 16.82 -20.55
CA GLY A 183 1.05 17.81 -20.51
C GLY A 183 0.72 19.11 -19.75
N GLU A 184 -0.55 19.31 -19.39
CA GLU A 184 -0.99 20.41 -18.53
C GLU A 184 -1.04 19.98 -17.06
N PRO A 185 -1.11 20.92 -16.10
CA PRO A 185 -1.35 20.58 -14.71
C PRO A 185 -2.62 19.74 -14.54
N THR A 186 -2.54 18.64 -13.78
CA THR A 186 -3.71 17.82 -13.44
C THR A 186 -4.54 18.53 -12.39
N LEU A 187 -5.79 18.84 -12.72
CA LEU A 187 -6.72 19.58 -11.87
C LEU A 187 -7.75 18.66 -11.22
N HIS A 188 -7.98 17.47 -11.79
CA HIS A 188 -9.02 16.54 -11.35
C HIS A 188 -8.41 15.22 -10.85
N ASN A 189 -8.67 14.88 -9.59
CA ASN A 189 -8.27 13.57 -9.05
C ASN A 189 -9.29 12.47 -9.35
N THR A 190 -10.50 12.84 -9.78
CA THR A 190 -11.58 11.91 -10.14
C THR A 190 -12.51 12.57 -11.16
N ASP A 191 -12.85 11.84 -12.22
CA ASP A 191 -13.94 12.15 -13.12
C ASP A 191 -15.28 11.83 -12.44
N LEU A 192 -16.06 12.87 -12.19
CA LEU A 192 -17.36 12.73 -11.54
C LEU A 192 -18.46 12.22 -12.50
N ASP A 193 -18.21 12.20 -13.82
CA ASP A 193 -19.10 11.65 -14.84
C ASP A 193 -19.08 10.11 -14.89
N VAL A 194 -18.08 9.49 -14.24
CA VAL A 194 -18.08 8.06 -13.95
C VAL A 194 -19.10 7.76 -12.83
N PRO A 195 -20.10 6.89 -13.08
CA PRO A 195 -21.15 6.62 -12.10
C PRO A 195 -20.62 5.86 -10.88
N VAL A 196 -21.23 6.04 -9.71
CA VAL A 196 -20.90 5.25 -8.51
C VAL A 196 -21.38 3.80 -8.70
N CYS A 197 -20.56 2.82 -8.32
CA CYS A 197 -20.92 1.41 -8.36
C CYS A 197 -22.09 1.09 -7.42
N ARG A 198 -23.01 0.24 -7.86
CA ARG A 198 -24.17 -0.24 -7.11
C ARG A 198 -24.31 -1.77 -7.18
#